data_AF-A0A545TNE0-F1
#
_entry.id   AF-A0A545TNE0-F1
#
_cell.length_a   1.000
_cell.length_b   1.000
_cell.length_c   1.000
_cell.angle_alpha   90.00
_cell.angle_beta   90.00
_cell.angle_gamma   90.00
#
_symmetry.space_group_name_H-M   'P 1'
#
loop_
_entity.id
_entity.type
_entity.pdbx_description
1 polymer ?
#
loop_
_entity_poly.entity_id
_entity_poly.type
_entity_poly.pdbx_seq_one_letter_code
_entity_poly.pdbx_strand_id
1 'polypeptide(L)'
;MYSYRSPDLPLTRPIFGTLLFFLYSLSTIAAGPNTALKDYVATPDPAYQFTLIGTIEEADATVYLLLLTSQQWRMPAEVDRTLWQHQLSIVVPHVVSSRTGMIFIGGGDNDDIGRPSSLLSTAGALAVGSGSVVGLLGQIPNQPLVFADEPGIAKEEDDLVAFTFDKAMDTGDYTWPAYLPMVKSVVRSMDAVQAFLTASTPAIELDDFVITGFSKRGATAWLTAVVDPRVTAVAPGVFDVLNFTPSFESHRASYGAFSSALAPYVEYDILDRARTREGRELLQVVDPFTYRDRLTLPKYILAASGDEFFPVDSGQFYADALQGEALFRYLPNTNHGGANGGDDAAFAGLLAWYLRVINRQPRPQVQWHVDDGTLRVTTDGVPLQASLWQANNPSARDFRFDEVGAIWHATPLTADGDGSYVARLENPVTGWSGYFVELVFPGLGPLPEVYTTPVFITPETRPFSLDQPLGDPRRVRFWRREFAAALGENPGYRPLYDAAQLHGFLPVRVFDDYFFTLERVRTALTPEYPRDQEASALSQCLAARLNVQSQQIDWYSPMRLFFIPRQPFWKLWNGADRQFRRGRPSIAENFCRIANLQ
;
A
#
# COMPACT_ATOMS: atom_id res chain seq x y z
N MET A 1 8.30 -82.97 -66.31
CA MET A 1 9.42 -82.26 -66.99
C MET A 1 9.29 -80.78 -66.64
N TYR A 2 10.36 -80.17 -66.15
CA TYR A 2 10.48 -78.82 -65.59
C TYR A 2 9.75 -77.70 -66.35
N SER A 3 9.16 -76.73 -65.63
CA SER A 3 9.65 -75.34 -65.58
C SER A 3 8.70 -74.40 -64.82
N TYR A 4 9.30 -73.57 -63.99
CA TYR A 4 8.75 -72.45 -63.21
C TYR A 4 8.43 -71.26 -64.13
N ARG A 5 7.33 -70.53 -63.88
CA ARG A 5 7.17 -69.08 -64.14
C ARG A 5 5.98 -68.53 -63.35
N SER A 6 6.26 -67.73 -62.32
CA SER A 6 5.42 -66.63 -61.81
C SER A 6 5.51 -65.41 -62.77
N PRO A 7 4.66 -64.35 -62.71
CA PRO A 7 3.81 -63.88 -61.59
C PRO A 7 2.39 -63.39 -61.97
N ASP A 8 1.56 -63.04 -60.96
CA ASP A 8 0.84 -61.75 -60.82
C ASP A 8 -0.29 -61.86 -59.77
N LEU A 9 -0.41 -60.87 -58.88
CA LEU A 9 -1.67 -60.32 -58.30
C LEU A 9 -1.34 -59.13 -57.33
N PRO A 10 -2.28 -58.17 -57.14
CA PRO A 10 -1.96 -56.77 -56.85
C PRO A 10 -1.90 -56.38 -55.36
N LEU A 11 -1.25 -55.23 -55.13
CA LEU A 11 -1.11 -54.49 -53.87
C LEU A 11 -2.41 -53.81 -53.42
N THR A 12 -2.79 -54.00 -52.15
CA THR A 12 -3.62 -53.05 -51.39
C THR A 12 -3.04 -52.83 -49.98
N ARG A 13 -3.04 -51.56 -49.57
CA ARG A 13 -2.26 -50.91 -48.50
C ARG A 13 -2.74 -51.19 -47.07
N PRO A 14 -1.87 -51.06 -46.04
CA PRO A 14 -2.29 -50.99 -44.64
C PRO A 14 -2.64 -49.54 -44.23
N ILE A 15 -3.61 -49.41 -43.34
CA ILE A 15 -4.10 -48.17 -42.73
C ILE A 15 -3.24 -47.86 -41.49
N PHE A 16 -2.52 -46.74 -41.51
CA PHE A 16 -1.86 -46.17 -40.33
C PHE A 16 -2.82 -45.17 -39.65
N GLY A 17 -3.17 -45.43 -38.39
CA GLY A 17 -3.93 -44.50 -37.56
C GLY A 17 -3.06 -43.31 -37.13
N THR A 18 -3.54 -42.10 -37.39
CA THR A 18 -2.87 -40.84 -37.05
C THR A 18 -3.33 -40.39 -35.66
N LEU A 19 -2.44 -40.40 -34.67
CA LEU A 19 -2.65 -39.71 -33.39
C LEU A 19 -2.50 -38.20 -33.62
N LEU A 20 -3.59 -37.44 -33.52
CA LEU A 20 -3.55 -35.98 -33.43
C LEU A 20 -3.14 -35.57 -32.02
N PHE A 21 -1.92 -35.06 -31.87
CA PHE A 21 -1.55 -34.23 -30.72
C PHE A 21 -2.18 -32.85 -30.89
N PHE A 22 -3.21 -32.54 -30.11
CA PHE A 22 -3.69 -31.16 -29.94
C PHE A 22 -2.67 -30.40 -29.08
N LEU A 23 -1.77 -29.66 -29.73
CA LEU A 23 -1.01 -28.60 -29.09
C LEU A 23 -1.98 -27.46 -28.78
N TYR A 24 -2.47 -27.41 -27.53
CA TYR A 24 -3.06 -26.19 -26.99
C TYR A 24 -1.95 -25.14 -26.90
N SER A 25 -1.89 -24.27 -27.89
CA SER A 25 -1.18 -23.00 -27.74
C SER A 25 -1.99 -22.16 -26.76
N LEU A 26 -1.56 -22.16 -25.50
CA LEU A 26 -1.92 -21.11 -24.54
C LEU A 26 -1.39 -19.79 -25.11
N SER A 27 -2.21 -19.11 -25.90
CA SER A 27 -2.01 -17.70 -26.17
C SER A 27 -2.23 -16.98 -24.84
N THR A 28 -1.17 -16.77 -24.08
CA THR A 28 -1.16 -15.78 -23.01
C THR A 28 -1.36 -14.43 -23.68
N ILE A 29 -2.60 -13.98 -23.75
CA ILE A 29 -2.86 -12.55 -23.87
C ILE A 29 -2.18 -11.96 -22.65
N ALA A 30 -1.05 -11.28 -22.84
CA ALA A 30 -0.40 -10.56 -21.77
C ALA A 30 -1.45 -9.61 -21.19
N ALA A 31 -1.88 -9.85 -19.95
CA ALA A 31 -2.87 -9.02 -19.30
C ALA A 31 -2.34 -7.58 -19.32
N GLY A 32 -3.11 -6.66 -19.91
CA GLY A 32 -2.75 -5.25 -19.84
C GLY A 32 -2.78 -4.79 -18.39
N PRO A 33 -2.09 -3.68 -18.04
CA PRO A 33 -2.09 -3.15 -16.67
C PRO A 33 -3.50 -3.05 -16.05
N ASN A 34 -4.48 -2.62 -16.85
CA ASN A 34 -5.86 -2.40 -16.40
C ASN A 34 -6.66 -3.69 -16.08
N THR A 35 -6.18 -4.86 -16.50
CA THR A 35 -6.84 -6.16 -16.23
C THR A 35 -5.98 -7.11 -15.42
N ALA A 36 -4.68 -6.81 -15.24
CA ALA A 36 -3.70 -7.67 -14.57
C ALA A 36 -4.20 -8.22 -13.23
N LEU A 37 -4.73 -7.36 -12.36
CA LEU A 37 -5.26 -7.79 -11.05
C LEU A 37 -6.40 -8.81 -11.19
N LYS A 38 -7.40 -8.50 -12.03
CA LYS A 38 -8.57 -9.37 -12.24
C LYS A 38 -8.15 -10.70 -12.86
N ASP A 39 -7.33 -10.66 -13.90
CA ASP A 39 -6.90 -11.84 -14.65
C ASP A 39 -6.05 -12.76 -13.75
N TYR A 40 -5.14 -12.18 -12.95
CA TYR A 40 -4.32 -12.92 -12.00
C TYR A 40 -5.16 -13.65 -10.93
N VAL A 41 -6.12 -12.95 -10.33
CA VAL A 41 -6.99 -13.51 -9.29
C VAL A 41 -7.92 -14.59 -9.85
N ALA A 42 -8.44 -14.38 -11.07
CA ALA A 42 -9.34 -15.32 -11.74
C ALA A 42 -8.63 -16.59 -12.26
N THR A 43 -7.31 -16.56 -12.44
CA THR A 43 -6.53 -17.71 -12.92
C THR A 43 -6.57 -18.84 -11.88
N PRO A 44 -7.12 -20.03 -12.21
CA PRO A 44 -7.14 -21.16 -11.30
C PRO A 44 -5.73 -21.59 -10.91
N ASP A 45 -5.54 -22.01 -9.66
CA ASP A 45 -4.26 -22.49 -9.17
C ASP A 45 -4.42 -23.90 -8.57
N PRO A 46 -3.73 -24.92 -9.10
CA PRO A 46 -3.84 -26.29 -8.60
C PRO A 46 -3.21 -26.48 -7.21
N ALA A 47 -2.41 -25.53 -6.72
CA ALA A 47 -1.88 -25.57 -5.36
C ALA A 47 -2.93 -25.16 -4.30
N TYR A 48 -4.07 -24.59 -4.70
CA TYR A 48 -5.13 -24.20 -3.77
C TYR A 48 -5.68 -25.42 -3.01
N GLN A 49 -5.53 -25.39 -1.69
CA GLN A 49 -6.06 -26.40 -0.78
C GLN A 49 -6.12 -25.84 0.63
N PHE A 50 -6.96 -26.43 1.49
CA PHE A 50 -6.94 -26.13 2.92
C PHE A 50 -7.15 -27.39 3.74
N THR A 51 -6.63 -27.39 4.96
CA THR A 51 -6.84 -28.47 5.94
C THR A 51 -7.08 -27.89 7.33
N LEU A 52 -7.95 -28.53 8.11
CA LEU A 52 -8.15 -28.20 9.52
C LEU A 52 -6.92 -28.65 10.31
N ILE A 53 -6.28 -27.71 11.00
CA ILE A 53 -5.08 -27.96 11.83
C ILE A 53 -5.35 -27.80 13.33
N GLY A 54 -6.49 -27.21 13.72
CA GLY A 54 -6.85 -27.06 15.12
C GLY A 54 -8.27 -26.53 15.33
N THR A 55 -8.77 -26.71 16.54
CA THR A 55 -10.04 -26.12 17.00
C THR A 55 -9.84 -25.62 18.42
N ILE A 56 -10.27 -24.39 18.69
CA ILE A 56 -10.20 -23.76 20.01
C ILE A 56 -11.64 -23.47 20.42
N GLU A 57 -12.05 -23.98 21.58
CA GLU A 57 -13.34 -23.65 22.18
C GLU A 57 -13.17 -22.44 23.10
N GLU A 58 -13.89 -21.37 22.81
CA GLU A 58 -13.96 -20.16 23.63
C GLU A 58 -15.34 -20.10 24.31
N ALA A 59 -15.52 -19.16 25.26
CA ALA A 59 -16.76 -19.06 26.02
C ALA A 59 -18.00 -18.79 25.14
N ASP A 60 -17.86 -17.95 24.12
CA ASP A 60 -18.96 -17.45 23.28
C ASP A 60 -18.80 -17.79 21.79
N ALA A 61 -17.76 -18.54 21.42
CA ALA A 61 -17.44 -18.88 20.04
C ALA A 61 -16.60 -20.16 19.94
N THR A 62 -16.61 -20.78 18.77
CA THR A 62 -15.66 -21.80 18.37
C THR A 62 -14.73 -21.23 17.30
N VAL A 63 -13.42 -21.44 17.44
CA VAL A 63 -12.42 -21.02 16.45
C VAL A 63 -11.86 -22.24 15.73
N TYR A 64 -12.02 -22.29 14.41
CA TYR A 64 -11.39 -23.31 13.56
C TYR A 64 -10.12 -22.75 12.92
N LEU A 65 -9.00 -23.44 13.09
CA LEU A 65 -7.72 -23.06 12.49
C LEU A 65 -7.50 -23.88 11.23
N LEU A 66 -7.48 -23.24 10.08
CA LEU A 66 -7.15 -23.86 8.80
C LEU A 66 -5.72 -23.48 8.36
N LEU A 67 -4.97 -24.46 7.88
CA LEU A 67 -3.81 -24.22 7.02
C LEU A 67 -4.30 -24.11 5.59
N LEU A 68 -4.25 -22.90 5.03
CA LEU A 68 -4.67 -22.58 3.68
C LEU A 68 -3.44 -22.39 2.79
N THR A 69 -3.28 -23.20 1.75
CA THR A 69 -2.44 -22.85 0.61
C THR A 69 -3.32 -22.15 -0.41
N SER A 70 -3.05 -20.88 -0.68
CA SER A 70 -3.89 -20.03 -1.53
C SER A 70 -3.51 -20.15 -3.01
N GLN A 71 -2.21 -20.15 -3.31
CA GLN A 71 -1.66 -20.25 -4.65
C GLN A 71 -0.17 -20.66 -4.63
N GLN A 72 0.37 -20.88 -5.83
CA GLN A 72 1.79 -20.72 -6.09
C GLN A 72 2.06 -19.33 -6.68
N TRP A 73 3.11 -18.66 -6.21
CA TRP A 73 3.56 -17.37 -6.74
C TRP A 73 5.06 -17.38 -6.98
N ARG A 74 5.45 -16.85 -8.14
CA ARG A 74 6.79 -16.93 -8.74
C ARG A 74 7.31 -18.36 -8.89
N MET A 75 8.48 -18.49 -9.52
CA MET A 75 9.15 -19.77 -9.72
C MET A 75 10.24 -20.00 -8.67
N PRO A 76 10.61 -21.27 -8.39
CA PRO A 76 11.70 -21.59 -7.46
C PRO A 76 13.07 -20.99 -7.85
N ALA A 77 13.24 -20.60 -9.11
CA ALA A 77 14.43 -19.92 -9.59
C ALA A 77 14.47 -18.42 -9.22
N GLU A 78 13.34 -17.86 -8.76
CA GLU A 78 13.16 -16.43 -8.47
C GLU A 78 13.04 -16.16 -6.96
N VAL A 79 12.41 -17.07 -6.22
CA VAL A 79 12.14 -16.92 -4.79
C VAL A 79 12.25 -18.26 -4.06
N ASP A 80 12.70 -18.21 -2.81
CA ASP A 80 12.93 -19.38 -1.96
C ASP A 80 11.64 -20.14 -1.57
N ARG A 81 10.54 -19.42 -1.35
CA ARG A 81 9.22 -19.97 -1.03
C ARG A 81 8.20 -19.55 -2.09
N THR A 82 7.68 -20.53 -2.83
CA THR A 82 6.70 -20.28 -3.91
C THR A 82 5.26 -20.57 -3.49
N LEU A 83 5.04 -21.45 -2.51
CA LEU A 83 3.69 -21.74 -2.02
C LEU A 83 3.29 -20.68 -1.00
N TRP A 84 2.18 -20.00 -1.26
CA TRP A 84 1.61 -19.03 -0.33
C TRP A 84 0.72 -19.74 0.67
N GLN A 85 1.21 -19.89 1.89
CA GLN A 85 0.55 -20.62 2.97
C GLN A 85 0.14 -19.69 4.11
N HIS A 86 -1.08 -19.86 4.60
CA HIS A 86 -1.70 -18.96 5.56
C HIS A 86 -2.35 -19.74 6.69
N GLN A 87 -2.30 -19.20 7.90
CA GLN A 87 -3.25 -19.59 8.94
C GLN A 87 -4.53 -18.77 8.79
N LEU A 88 -5.64 -19.45 8.49
CA LEU A 88 -6.97 -18.87 8.45
C LEU A 88 -7.72 -19.31 9.71
N SER A 89 -8.01 -18.36 10.60
CA SER A 89 -8.79 -18.61 11.82
C SER A 89 -10.25 -18.23 11.58
N ILE A 90 -11.16 -19.20 11.57
CA ILE A 90 -12.59 -18.99 11.36
C ILE A 90 -13.26 -18.95 12.73
N VAL A 91 -13.63 -17.75 13.17
CA VAL A 91 -14.36 -17.53 14.43
C VAL A 91 -15.85 -17.62 14.15
N VAL A 92 -16.50 -18.61 14.76
CA VAL A 92 -17.95 -18.84 14.66
C VAL A 92 -18.58 -18.59 16.03
N PRO A 93 -19.34 -17.49 16.21
CA PRO A 93 -20.03 -17.26 17.48
C PRO A 93 -21.12 -18.33 17.69
N HIS A 94 -21.42 -18.66 18.94
CA HIS A 94 -22.45 -19.68 19.25
C HIS A 94 -23.85 -19.32 18.73
N VAL A 95 -24.10 -18.02 18.51
CA VAL A 95 -25.31 -17.52 17.87
C VAL A 95 -24.92 -16.74 16.61
N VAL A 96 -25.18 -17.34 15.44
CA VAL A 96 -25.00 -16.68 14.14
C VAL A 96 -26.35 -16.14 13.67
N SER A 97 -26.38 -14.84 13.37
CA SER A 97 -27.58 -14.07 13.00
C SER A 97 -27.51 -13.44 11.61
N SER A 98 -26.35 -13.53 10.95
CA SER A 98 -26.06 -12.92 9.65
C SER A 98 -25.54 -13.96 8.66
N ARG A 99 -25.95 -13.81 7.40
CA ARG A 99 -25.38 -14.51 6.23
C ARG A 99 -24.22 -13.73 5.59
N THR A 100 -23.98 -12.51 6.06
CA THR A 100 -22.78 -11.73 5.74
C THR A 100 -21.72 -12.04 6.79
N GLY A 101 -20.54 -12.48 6.35
CA GLY A 101 -19.36 -12.64 7.19
C GLY A 101 -18.38 -11.49 7.06
N MET A 102 -17.27 -11.55 7.78
CA MET A 102 -16.14 -10.64 7.61
C MET A 102 -14.85 -11.41 7.35
N ILE A 103 -14.02 -10.92 6.43
CA ILE A 103 -12.60 -11.30 6.37
C ILE A 103 -11.77 -10.15 6.95
N PHE A 104 -11.11 -10.43 8.07
CA PHE A 104 -10.10 -9.57 8.66
C PHE A 104 -8.72 -10.01 8.14
N ILE A 105 -8.12 -9.20 7.30
CA ILE A 105 -6.79 -9.43 6.73
C ILE A 105 -5.72 -9.03 7.76
N GLY A 106 -5.05 -10.04 8.31
CA GLY A 106 -3.96 -9.91 9.27
C GLY A 106 -2.58 -10.07 8.64
N GLY A 107 -1.56 -9.72 9.43
CA GLY A 107 -0.16 -9.95 9.06
C GLY A 107 0.39 -11.27 9.59
N GLY A 108 1.67 -11.25 9.94
CA GLY A 108 2.39 -12.37 10.54
C GLY A 108 3.41 -12.99 9.60
N ASP A 109 4.28 -13.81 10.18
CA ASP A 109 5.36 -14.49 9.51
C ASP A 109 4.92 -15.90 9.05
N ASN A 110 5.50 -16.39 7.97
CA ASN A 110 5.38 -17.77 7.51
C ASN A 110 5.83 -18.78 8.58
N ASP A 111 6.73 -18.37 9.48
CA ASP A 111 7.22 -19.17 10.59
C ASP A 111 6.26 -19.12 11.83
N ASP A 112 5.20 -18.31 11.78
CA ASP A 112 4.17 -18.21 12.82
C ASP A 112 2.97 -19.14 12.61
N ILE A 113 2.91 -19.87 11.49
CA ILE A 113 1.81 -20.82 11.25
C ILE A 113 1.76 -21.87 12.37
N GLY A 114 0.56 -22.05 12.94
CA GLY A 114 0.31 -22.88 14.12
C GLY A 114 0.31 -22.10 15.44
N ARG A 115 0.65 -20.81 15.43
CA ARG A 115 0.56 -19.93 16.60
C ARG A 115 -0.69 -19.03 16.52
N PRO A 116 -1.39 -18.78 17.64
CA PRO A 116 -2.48 -17.82 17.65
C PRO A 116 -2.01 -16.42 17.26
N SER A 117 -2.73 -15.77 16.34
CA SER A 117 -2.48 -14.37 15.99
C SER A 117 -2.81 -13.45 17.17
N SER A 118 -2.06 -12.35 17.32
CA SER A 118 -2.39 -11.28 18.28
C SER A 118 -3.75 -10.63 18.00
N LEU A 119 -4.24 -10.70 16.75
CA LEU A 119 -5.55 -10.17 16.35
C LEU A 119 -6.71 -11.13 16.63
N LEU A 120 -6.44 -12.35 17.14
CA LEU A 120 -7.49 -13.35 17.33
C LEU A 120 -8.55 -12.91 18.34
N SER A 121 -8.14 -12.23 19.42
CA SER A 121 -9.08 -11.67 20.41
C SER A 121 -9.98 -10.60 19.80
N THR A 122 -9.43 -9.72 18.96
CA THR A 122 -10.19 -8.70 18.22
C THR A 122 -11.17 -9.33 17.24
N ALA A 123 -10.73 -10.34 16.48
CA ALA A 123 -11.62 -11.10 15.59
C ALA A 123 -12.74 -11.81 16.37
N GLY A 124 -12.42 -12.34 17.55
CA GLY A 124 -13.38 -12.87 18.54
C GLY A 124 -14.45 -11.86 18.93
N ALA A 125 -14.02 -10.68 19.36
CA ALA A 125 -14.92 -9.59 19.76
C ALA A 125 -15.80 -9.10 18.61
N LEU A 126 -15.25 -9.00 17.38
CA LEU A 126 -16.02 -8.66 16.19
C LEU A 126 -17.07 -9.73 15.86
N ALA A 127 -16.70 -11.01 15.93
CA ALA A 127 -17.61 -12.12 15.64
C ALA A 127 -18.77 -12.19 16.65
N VAL A 128 -18.45 -12.17 17.94
CA VAL A 128 -19.44 -12.21 19.03
C VAL A 128 -20.30 -10.96 19.03
N GLY A 129 -19.69 -9.77 18.94
CA GLY A 129 -20.40 -8.49 18.97
C GLY A 129 -21.32 -8.25 17.77
N SER A 130 -21.05 -8.89 16.63
CA SER A 130 -21.88 -8.81 15.43
C SER A 130 -22.84 -9.99 15.24
N GLY A 131 -22.65 -11.09 15.98
CA GLY A 131 -23.35 -12.34 15.73
C GLY A 131 -23.11 -12.86 14.30
N SER A 132 -21.90 -12.69 13.77
CA SER A 132 -21.53 -13.10 12.41
C SER A 132 -20.19 -13.84 12.39
N VAL A 133 -19.93 -14.61 11.33
CA VAL A 133 -18.65 -15.31 11.17
C VAL A 133 -17.55 -14.32 10.79
N VAL A 134 -16.41 -14.42 11.45
CA VAL A 134 -15.21 -13.64 11.11
C VAL A 134 -14.06 -14.59 10.77
N GLY A 135 -13.54 -14.49 9.55
CA GLY A 135 -12.30 -15.15 9.14
C GLY A 135 -11.11 -14.21 9.31
N LEU A 136 -10.16 -14.55 10.19
CA LEU A 136 -8.88 -13.86 10.33
C LEU A 136 -7.83 -14.56 9.47
N LEU A 137 -7.41 -13.92 8.38
CA LEU A 137 -6.41 -14.45 7.45
C LEU A 137 -5.02 -13.90 7.78
N GLY A 138 -4.11 -14.75 8.24
CA GLY A 138 -2.71 -14.37 8.51
C GLY A 138 -1.78 -14.46 7.28
N GLN A 139 -0.51 -14.09 7.47
CA GLN A 139 0.55 -14.15 6.46
C GLN A 139 0.17 -13.39 5.18
N ILE A 140 -0.35 -12.16 5.33
CA ILE A 140 -0.57 -11.23 4.24
C ILE A 140 0.31 -10.00 4.47
N PRO A 141 1.39 -9.77 3.69
CA PRO A 141 1.91 -10.65 2.64
C PRO A 141 2.50 -11.95 3.21
N ASN A 142 2.70 -12.94 2.33
CA ASN A 142 3.31 -14.21 2.70
C ASN A 142 4.83 -14.04 2.78
N GLN A 143 5.37 -13.88 3.99
CA GLN A 143 6.73 -13.37 4.24
C GLN A 143 7.36 -14.07 5.46
N PRO A 144 8.69 -13.99 5.67
CA PRO A 144 9.72 -13.40 4.82
C PRO A 144 9.93 -14.23 3.56
N LEU A 145 10.47 -13.58 2.53
CA LEU A 145 10.88 -14.21 1.27
C LEU A 145 12.30 -13.79 0.91
N VAL A 146 13.10 -14.70 0.38
CA VAL A 146 14.44 -14.42 -0.16
C VAL A 146 14.40 -14.58 -1.67
N PHE A 147 14.73 -13.52 -2.39
CA PHE A 147 14.75 -13.53 -3.85
C PHE A 147 16.14 -13.85 -4.39
N ALA A 148 16.20 -14.50 -5.55
CA ALA A 148 17.45 -14.86 -6.21
C ALA A 148 18.28 -13.63 -6.62
N ASP A 149 17.63 -12.48 -6.84
CA ASP A 149 18.28 -11.19 -7.12
C ASP A 149 19.10 -10.67 -5.92
N GLU A 150 18.66 -10.95 -4.69
CA GLU A 150 19.26 -10.44 -3.44
C GLU A 150 19.49 -11.60 -2.43
N PRO A 151 20.41 -12.53 -2.74
CA PRO A 151 20.60 -13.74 -1.95
C PRO A 151 21.02 -13.42 -0.51
N GLY A 152 20.31 -13.99 0.45
CA GLY A 152 20.57 -13.83 1.88
C GLY A 152 19.93 -12.59 2.53
N ILE A 153 19.15 -11.81 1.77
CA ILE A 153 18.39 -10.67 2.28
C ILE A 153 16.91 -11.04 2.25
N ALA A 154 16.32 -11.29 3.42
CA ALA A 154 14.90 -11.56 3.55
C ALA A 154 14.10 -10.26 3.39
N LYS A 155 13.05 -10.32 2.57
CA LYS A 155 12.11 -9.24 2.30
C LYS A 155 10.85 -9.41 3.10
N GLU A 156 10.45 -8.34 3.77
CA GLU A 156 9.35 -8.31 4.73
C GLU A 156 8.54 -7.01 4.59
N GLU A 157 7.25 -7.07 4.91
CA GLU A 157 6.38 -5.90 5.02
C GLU A 157 6.55 -4.93 3.81
N ASP A 158 6.88 -3.66 4.07
CA ASP A 158 7.04 -2.63 3.02
C ASP A 158 8.26 -2.83 2.13
N ASP A 159 9.31 -3.52 2.61
CA ASP A 159 10.47 -3.90 1.78
C ASP A 159 10.07 -4.89 0.70
N LEU A 160 9.24 -5.89 1.04
CA LEU A 160 8.67 -6.82 0.07
C LEU A 160 7.76 -6.12 -0.95
N VAL A 161 6.90 -5.21 -0.50
CA VAL A 161 6.01 -4.47 -1.41
C VAL A 161 6.82 -3.58 -2.37
N ALA A 162 7.76 -2.79 -1.84
CA ALA A 162 8.59 -1.91 -2.66
C ALA A 162 9.47 -2.70 -3.65
N PHE A 163 10.13 -3.77 -3.21
CA PHE A 163 10.92 -4.65 -4.09
C PHE A 163 10.07 -5.20 -5.24
N THR A 164 8.86 -5.71 -4.94
CA THR A 164 8.01 -6.27 -6.00
C THR A 164 7.45 -5.22 -6.96
N PHE A 165 7.25 -3.98 -6.50
CA PHE A 165 6.90 -2.86 -7.37
C PHE A 165 8.07 -2.47 -8.28
N ASP A 166 9.29 -2.47 -7.76
CA ASP A 166 10.51 -2.25 -8.55
C ASP A 166 10.64 -3.29 -9.66
N LYS A 167 10.51 -4.58 -9.32
CA LYS A 167 10.52 -5.68 -10.30
C LYS A 167 9.45 -5.49 -11.37
N ALA A 168 8.23 -5.11 -11.00
CA ALA A 168 7.14 -4.91 -11.95
C ALA A 168 7.40 -3.72 -12.88
N MET A 169 7.88 -2.59 -12.35
CA MET A 169 8.18 -1.42 -13.17
C MET A 169 9.42 -1.62 -14.03
N ASP A 170 10.39 -2.41 -13.59
CA ASP A 170 11.48 -2.75 -14.47
C ASP A 170 10.95 -3.71 -15.56
N THR A 171 10.40 -4.88 -15.19
CA THR A 171 10.08 -6.00 -16.11
C THR A 171 8.89 -5.77 -17.03
N GLY A 172 7.94 -4.93 -16.63
CA GLY A 172 6.60 -4.90 -17.20
C GLY A 172 5.77 -6.16 -16.90
N ASP A 173 6.26 -7.09 -16.07
CA ASP A 173 5.51 -8.25 -15.63
C ASP A 173 4.68 -7.88 -14.39
N TYR A 174 3.41 -7.57 -14.65
CA TYR A 174 2.45 -7.17 -13.63
C TYR A 174 1.99 -8.30 -12.72
N THR A 175 2.55 -9.51 -12.82
CA THR A 175 2.36 -10.58 -11.82
C THR A 175 3.36 -10.49 -10.65
N TRP A 176 4.34 -9.58 -10.73
CA TRP A 176 5.28 -9.29 -9.64
C TRP A 176 4.68 -8.58 -8.42
N PRO A 177 3.84 -7.54 -8.52
CA PRO A 177 3.46 -6.76 -7.35
C PRO A 177 2.79 -7.64 -6.27
N ALA A 178 3.32 -7.60 -5.04
CA ALA A 178 2.86 -8.48 -3.95
C ALA A 178 1.37 -8.35 -3.65
N TYR A 179 0.74 -7.20 -3.97
CA TYR A 179 -0.69 -7.00 -3.81
C TYR A 179 -1.54 -8.01 -4.58
N LEU A 180 -1.08 -8.54 -5.72
CA LEU A 180 -1.85 -9.51 -6.51
C LEU A 180 -2.02 -10.85 -5.78
N PRO A 181 -0.93 -11.55 -5.37
CA PRO A 181 -1.07 -12.76 -4.58
C PRO A 181 -1.74 -12.50 -3.22
N MET A 182 -1.54 -11.32 -2.59
CA MET A 182 -2.28 -10.95 -1.38
C MET A 182 -3.80 -10.92 -1.61
N VAL A 183 -4.28 -10.26 -2.67
CA VAL A 183 -5.70 -10.21 -3.01
C VAL A 183 -6.24 -11.60 -3.34
N LYS A 184 -5.48 -12.41 -4.09
CA LYS A 184 -5.86 -13.78 -4.40
C LYS A 184 -6.01 -14.63 -3.13
N SER A 185 -5.12 -14.48 -2.16
CA SER A 185 -5.23 -15.15 -0.85
C SER A 185 -6.52 -14.80 -0.11
N VAL A 186 -6.96 -13.54 -0.15
CA VAL A 186 -8.24 -13.12 0.46
C VAL A 186 -9.42 -13.79 -0.26
N VAL A 187 -9.42 -13.79 -1.59
CA VAL A 187 -10.47 -14.47 -2.39
C VAL A 187 -10.51 -15.97 -2.08
N ARG A 188 -9.36 -16.62 -2.03
CA ARG A 188 -9.23 -18.04 -1.67
C ARG A 188 -9.64 -18.32 -0.22
N SER A 189 -9.45 -17.39 0.71
CA SER A 189 -9.95 -17.53 2.07
C SER A 189 -11.47 -17.50 2.14
N MET A 190 -12.15 -16.66 1.35
CA MET A 190 -13.62 -16.66 1.27
C MET A 190 -14.14 -18.01 0.77
N ASP A 191 -13.50 -18.57 -0.26
CA ASP A 191 -13.79 -19.92 -0.77
C ASP A 191 -13.61 -20.98 0.34
N ALA A 192 -12.49 -20.93 1.07
CA ALA A 192 -12.19 -21.87 2.14
C ALA A 192 -13.18 -21.77 3.31
N VAL A 193 -13.55 -20.56 3.74
CA VAL A 193 -14.56 -20.33 4.79
C VAL A 193 -15.89 -20.93 4.37
N GLN A 194 -16.40 -20.60 3.18
CA GLN A 194 -17.69 -21.11 2.70
C GLN A 194 -17.68 -22.65 2.58
N ALA A 195 -16.63 -23.22 1.98
CA ALA A 195 -16.50 -24.66 1.81
C ALA A 195 -16.38 -25.39 3.16
N PHE A 196 -15.59 -24.87 4.10
CA PHE A 196 -15.43 -25.45 5.43
C PHE A 196 -16.73 -25.41 6.23
N LEU A 197 -17.43 -24.27 6.29
CA LEU A 197 -18.68 -24.15 7.04
C LEU A 197 -19.78 -25.02 6.44
N THR A 198 -19.86 -25.13 5.12
CA THR A 198 -20.80 -26.04 4.45
C THR A 198 -20.60 -27.49 4.89
N ALA A 199 -19.34 -27.91 5.08
CA ALA A 199 -19.01 -29.28 5.49
C ALA A 199 -19.14 -29.50 7.01
N SER A 200 -18.70 -28.55 7.83
CA SER A 200 -18.54 -28.71 9.28
C SER A 200 -19.73 -28.20 10.09
N THR A 201 -20.44 -27.19 9.58
CA THR A 201 -21.54 -26.49 10.25
C THR A 201 -22.66 -26.14 9.26
N PRO A 202 -23.33 -27.14 8.63
CA PRO A 202 -24.18 -26.93 7.45
C PRO A 202 -25.43 -26.06 7.68
N ALA A 203 -25.76 -25.71 8.94
CA ALA A 203 -26.80 -24.75 9.26
C ALA A 203 -26.36 -23.27 9.07
N ILE A 204 -25.05 -23.02 8.99
CA ILE A 204 -24.47 -21.70 8.75
C ILE A 204 -24.14 -21.60 7.26
N GLU A 205 -24.70 -20.59 6.61
CA GLU A 205 -24.48 -20.31 5.20
C GLU A 205 -24.13 -18.83 5.04
N LEU A 206 -23.04 -18.57 4.30
CA LEU A 206 -22.55 -17.23 4.03
C LEU A 206 -22.73 -16.89 2.55
N ASP A 207 -23.35 -15.74 2.27
CA ASP A 207 -23.59 -15.23 0.92
C ASP A 207 -22.46 -14.29 0.47
N ASP A 208 -22.07 -13.38 1.36
CA ASP A 208 -21.22 -12.26 1.07
C ASP A 208 -20.34 -11.89 2.29
N PHE A 209 -19.36 -11.02 2.05
CA PHE A 209 -18.34 -10.65 3.01
C PHE A 209 -18.12 -9.14 3.08
N VAL A 210 -17.84 -8.65 4.28
CA VAL A 210 -17.19 -7.37 4.51
C VAL A 210 -15.68 -7.61 4.65
N ILE A 211 -14.86 -6.80 3.98
CA ILE A 211 -13.40 -6.96 4.03
C ILE A 211 -12.76 -5.80 4.80
N THR A 212 -11.89 -6.12 5.75
CA THR A 212 -11.13 -5.13 6.52
C THR A 212 -9.67 -5.54 6.65
N GLY A 213 -8.79 -4.56 6.81
CA GLY A 213 -7.36 -4.75 6.97
C GLY A 213 -6.69 -3.39 7.14
N PHE A 214 -5.50 -3.37 7.76
CA PHE A 214 -4.79 -2.14 8.11
C PHE A 214 -3.49 -1.98 7.32
N SER A 215 -3.11 -0.75 6.99
CA SER A 215 -1.92 -0.42 6.20
C SER A 215 -1.99 -1.07 4.81
N LYS A 216 -0.94 -1.74 4.35
CA LYS A 216 -0.93 -2.56 3.12
C LYS A 216 -2.00 -3.67 3.09
N ARG A 217 -2.52 -4.13 4.24
CA ARG A 217 -3.71 -5.00 4.27
C ARG A 217 -5.00 -4.21 3.98
N GLY A 218 -5.04 -2.92 4.31
CA GLY A 218 -6.08 -1.99 3.87
C GLY A 218 -6.05 -1.77 2.35
N ALA A 219 -4.87 -1.63 1.75
CA ALA A 219 -4.71 -1.65 0.30
C ALA A 219 -5.24 -2.95 -0.33
N THR A 220 -4.94 -4.08 0.30
CA THR A 220 -5.45 -5.39 -0.12
C THR A 220 -6.97 -5.47 -0.02
N ALA A 221 -7.57 -4.97 1.07
CA ALA A 221 -9.02 -4.92 1.25
C ALA A 221 -9.70 -4.13 0.11
N TRP A 222 -9.16 -2.96 -0.21
CA TRP A 222 -9.60 -2.16 -1.36
C TRP A 222 -9.57 -2.96 -2.67
N LEU A 223 -8.43 -3.57 -2.98
CA LEU A 223 -8.23 -4.30 -4.24
C LEU A 223 -9.06 -5.59 -4.32
N THR A 224 -9.31 -6.27 -3.18
CA THR A 224 -10.25 -7.40 -3.14
C THR A 224 -11.66 -6.97 -3.52
N ALA A 225 -12.12 -5.82 -3.01
CA ALA A 225 -13.44 -5.28 -3.33
C ALA A 225 -13.61 -4.92 -4.83
N VAL A 226 -12.50 -4.70 -5.55
CA VAL A 226 -12.52 -4.45 -7.00
C VAL A 226 -12.84 -5.71 -7.81
N VAL A 227 -12.42 -6.89 -7.34
CA VAL A 227 -12.37 -8.11 -8.16
C VAL A 227 -13.37 -9.19 -7.77
N ASP A 228 -13.82 -9.24 -6.52
CA ASP A 228 -14.73 -10.30 -6.05
C ASP A 228 -16.13 -9.74 -5.73
N PRO A 229 -17.18 -10.18 -6.45
CA PRO A 229 -18.53 -9.66 -6.27
C PRO A 229 -19.19 -10.11 -4.96
N ARG A 230 -18.60 -11.04 -4.19
CA ARG A 230 -19.07 -11.39 -2.85
C ARG A 230 -18.74 -10.32 -1.82
N VAL A 231 -17.92 -9.32 -2.16
CA VAL A 231 -17.61 -8.22 -1.24
C VAL A 231 -18.75 -7.21 -1.25
N THR A 232 -19.48 -7.12 -0.14
CA THR A 232 -20.65 -6.24 0.01
C THR A 232 -20.32 -4.87 0.60
N ALA A 233 -19.23 -4.77 1.38
CA ALA A 233 -18.69 -3.52 1.90
C ALA A 233 -17.18 -3.67 2.22
N VAL A 234 -16.47 -2.54 2.34
CA VAL A 234 -15.02 -2.54 2.65
C VAL A 234 -14.70 -1.53 3.75
N ALA A 235 -13.85 -1.91 4.71
CA ALA A 235 -13.36 -1.04 5.77
C ALA A 235 -11.82 -1.02 5.79
N PRO A 236 -11.19 -0.30 4.86
CA PRO A 236 -9.74 -0.19 4.77
C PRO A 236 -9.22 0.74 5.86
N GLY A 237 -8.27 0.26 6.66
CA GLY A 237 -7.69 1.01 7.76
C GLY A 237 -6.28 1.49 7.52
N VAL A 238 -5.98 2.70 8.00
CA VAL A 238 -4.68 3.38 7.94
C VAL A 238 -3.98 3.18 6.60
N PHE A 239 -4.75 3.31 5.51
CA PHE A 239 -4.27 3.33 4.13
C PHE A 239 -4.83 4.58 3.46
N ASP A 240 -4.48 5.74 4.01
CA ASP A 240 -4.93 7.05 3.55
C ASP A 240 -4.12 7.53 2.33
N VAL A 241 -3.86 6.62 1.39
CA VAL A 241 -3.22 6.92 0.12
C VAL A 241 -3.96 6.27 -1.03
N LEU A 242 -4.94 7.00 -1.54
CA LEU A 242 -5.52 6.77 -2.85
C LEU A 242 -5.08 7.91 -3.76
N ASN A 243 -4.92 7.63 -5.05
CA ASN A 243 -4.33 8.57 -6.01
C ASN A 243 -2.84 8.81 -5.65
N PHE A 244 -2.05 7.76 -5.80
CA PHE A 244 -0.69 7.61 -5.25
C PHE A 244 0.24 8.79 -5.53
N THR A 245 0.33 9.21 -6.79
CA THR A 245 1.30 10.23 -7.22
C THR A 245 1.09 11.60 -6.55
N PRO A 246 -0.08 12.25 -6.66
CA PRO A 246 -0.28 13.56 -6.03
C PRO A 246 -0.18 13.49 -4.50
N SER A 247 -0.59 12.39 -3.87
CA SER A 247 -0.48 12.19 -2.43
C SER A 247 0.98 12.22 -1.95
N PHE A 248 1.88 11.51 -2.62
CA PHE A 248 3.32 11.53 -2.27
C PHE A 248 4.05 12.80 -2.71
N GLU A 249 3.61 13.46 -3.77
CA GLU A 249 4.10 14.81 -4.08
C GLU A 249 3.74 15.81 -2.97
N SER A 250 2.51 15.74 -2.45
CA SER A 250 2.09 16.55 -1.30
C SER A 250 2.87 16.23 -0.05
N HIS A 251 3.19 14.94 0.19
CA HIS A 251 4.06 14.52 1.29
C HIS A 251 5.40 15.26 1.24
N ARG A 252 6.10 15.16 0.10
CA ARG A 252 7.41 15.81 -0.08
C ARG A 252 7.33 17.33 -0.03
N ALA A 253 6.28 17.92 -0.61
CA ALA A 253 6.06 19.37 -0.56
C ALA A 253 5.75 19.88 0.86
N SER A 254 5.21 19.03 1.72
CA SER A 254 4.86 19.37 3.11
C SER A 254 6.06 19.21 4.05
N TYR A 255 6.84 18.14 3.92
CA TYR A 255 7.91 17.81 4.87
C TYR A 255 9.32 18.09 4.34
N GLY A 256 9.48 18.37 3.04
CA GLY A 256 10.76 18.62 2.38
C GLY A 256 11.53 17.34 1.99
N ALA A 257 11.13 16.22 2.58
CA ALA A 257 11.60 14.87 2.28
C ALA A 257 10.44 13.88 2.43
N PHE A 258 10.66 12.62 2.08
CA PHE A 258 9.78 11.53 2.48
C PHE A 258 10.11 11.12 3.92
N SER A 259 9.11 10.75 4.70
CA SER A 259 9.29 10.22 6.05
C SER A 259 10.11 8.92 6.04
N SER A 260 10.71 8.59 7.18
CA SER A 260 11.47 7.34 7.35
C SER A 260 10.60 6.09 7.14
N ALA A 261 9.29 6.18 7.37
CA ALA A 261 8.35 5.10 7.12
C ALA A 261 8.31 4.67 5.64
N LEU A 262 8.61 5.60 4.72
CA LEU A 262 8.67 5.34 3.28
C LEU A 262 10.04 4.88 2.79
N ALA A 263 11.00 4.60 3.70
CA ALA A 263 12.37 4.26 3.33
C ALA A 263 12.47 3.17 2.24
N PRO A 264 11.74 2.03 2.30
CA PRO A 264 11.83 1.03 1.24
C PRO A 264 11.41 1.57 -0.14
N TYR A 265 10.33 2.36 -0.19
CA TYR A 265 9.85 2.96 -1.45
C TYR A 265 10.82 4.01 -2.01
N VAL A 266 11.59 4.67 -1.15
CA VAL A 266 12.65 5.60 -1.56
C VAL A 266 13.88 4.84 -2.04
N GLU A 267 14.27 3.75 -1.36
CA GLU A 267 15.44 2.94 -1.70
C GLU A 267 15.31 2.26 -3.06
N TYR A 268 14.10 1.80 -3.40
CA TYR A 268 13.77 1.25 -4.72
C TYR A 268 13.37 2.31 -5.76
N ASP A 269 13.58 3.60 -5.49
CA ASP A 269 13.23 4.72 -6.37
C ASP A 269 11.73 4.74 -6.79
N ILE A 270 10.82 4.04 -6.09
CA ILE A 270 9.40 3.86 -6.47
C ILE A 270 8.71 5.22 -6.59
N LEU A 271 8.90 6.08 -5.60
CA LEU A 271 8.27 7.39 -5.56
C LEU A 271 8.78 8.26 -6.71
N ASP A 272 10.10 8.27 -6.96
CA ASP A 272 10.70 9.02 -8.07
C ASP A 272 10.28 8.50 -9.46
N ARG A 273 9.82 7.25 -9.55
CA ARG A 273 9.33 6.59 -10.77
C ARG A 273 7.82 6.73 -10.99
N ALA A 274 7.06 7.26 -10.03
CA ALA A 274 5.59 7.24 -10.08
C ALA A 274 4.99 7.87 -11.36
N ARG A 275 5.64 8.90 -11.92
CA ARG A 275 5.22 9.54 -13.19
C ARG A 275 5.93 9.02 -14.44
N THR A 276 6.81 8.02 -14.35
CA THR A 276 7.34 7.39 -15.57
C THR A 276 6.24 6.57 -16.23
N ARG A 277 6.51 6.05 -17.44
CA ARG A 277 5.54 5.18 -18.10
C ARG A 277 5.28 3.94 -17.24
N GLU A 278 6.35 3.31 -16.77
CA GLU A 278 6.34 2.10 -15.97
C GLU A 278 5.63 2.32 -14.63
N GLY A 279 5.90 3.45 -13.96
CA GLY A 279 5.21 3.81 -12.74
C GLY A 279 3.71 4.02 -12.96
N ARG A 280 3.31 4.74 -14.03
CA ARG A 280 1.89 4.90 -14.35
C ARG A 280 1.21 3.56 -14.67
N GLU A 281 1.88 2.68 -15.40
CA GLU A 281 1.36 1.35 -15.72
C GLU A 281 1.24 0.48 -14.46
N LEU A 282 2.24 0.46 -13.56
CA LEU A 282 2.15 -0.19 -12.26
C LEU A 282 0.95 0.35 -11.45
N LEU A 283 0.76 1.67 -11.40
CA LEU A 283 -0.34 2.28 -10.64
C LEU A 283 -1.72 1.89 -11.19
N GLN A 284 -1.86 1.60 -12.50
CA GLN A 284 -3.11 1.00 -13.02
C GLN A 284 -3.41 -0.38 -12.42
N VAL A 285 -2.39 -1.07 -11.91
CA VAL A 285 -2.51 -2.40 -11.32
C VAL A 285 -2.79 -2.30 -9.81
N VAL A 286 -2.02 -1.47 -9.10
CA VAL A 286 -1.92 -1.52 -7.62
C VAL A 286 -2.56 -0.36 -6.87
N ASP A 287 -2.87 0.78 -7.52
CA ASP A 287 -3.54 1.90 -6.86
C ASP A 287 -5.07 1.72 -6.94
N PRO A 288 -5.77 1.50 -5.80
CA PRO A 288 -7.22 1.29 -5.83
C PRO A 288 -8.01 2.44 -6.46
N PHE A 289 -7.46 3.66 -6.45
CA PHE A 289 -8.10 4.83 -7.04
C PHE A 289 -8.33 4.70 -8.55
N THR A 290 -7.51 3.90 -9.24
CA THR A 290 -7.69 3.63 -10.67
C THR A 290 -8.94 2.79 -10.94
N TYR A 291 -9.43 2.07 -9.94
CA TYR A 291 -10.64 1.25 -9.99
C TYR A 291 -11.87 1.91 -9.33
N ARG A 292 -11.80 3.20 -8.97
CA ARG A 292 -12.87 3.92 -8.23
C ARG A 292 -14.28 3.76 -8.80
N ASP A 293 -14.40 3.62 -10.13
CA ASP A 293 -15.69 3.44 -10.80
C ASP A 293 -16.34 2.06 -10.52
N ARG A 294 -15.58 1.09 -10.00
CA ARG A 294 -16.07 -0.22 -9.53
C ARG A 294 -16.26 -0.27 -8.02
N LEU A 295 -15.73 0.70 -7.29
CA LEU A 295 -15.79 0.79 -5.84
C LEU A 295 -17.03 1.59 -5.43
N THR A 296 -18.23 1.17 -5.86
CA THR A 296 -19.50 1.84 -5.53
C THR A 296 -20.13 1.32 -4.23
N LEU A 297 -19.62 0.21 -3.70
CA LEU A 297 -20.03 -0.38 -2.43
C LEU A 297 -19.76 0.57 -1.24
N PRO A 298 -20.46 0.39 -0.10
CA PRO A 298 -20.20 1.13 1.13
C PRO A 298 -18.76 0.99 1.63
N LYS A 299 -18.18 2.10 2.10
CA LYS A 299 -16.79 2.16 2.54
C LYS A 299 -16.67 2.88 3.87
N TYR A 300 -15.90 2.29 4.77
CA TYR A 300 -15.53 2.92 6.04
C TYR A 300 -14.02 3.10 6.12
N ILE A 301 -13.56 4.30 5.77
CA ILE A 301 -12.15 4.64 5.59
C ILE A 301 -11.61 5.13 6.94
N LEU A 302 -10.81 4.28 7.59
CA LEU A 302 -10.16 4.61 8.86
C LEU A 302 -8.78 5.21 8.57
N ALA A 303 -8.46 6.35 9.18
CA ALA A 303 -7.17 7.03 9.05
C ALA A 303 -6.71 7.58 10.41
N ALA A 304 -5.41 7.83 10.56
CA ALA A 304 -4.84 8.42 11.76
C ALA A 304 -4.53 9.91 11.52
N SER A 305 -4.75 10.76 12.53
CA SER A 305 -4.48 12.20 12.40
C SER A 305 -3.00 12.56 12.45
N GLY A 306 -2.13 11.60 12.77
CA GLY A 306 -0.68 11.75 12.88
C GLY A 306 0.10 10.58 12.26
N ASP A 307 -0.39 10.05 11.14
CA ASP A 307 0.21 8.94 10.39
C ASP A 307 1.58 9.27 9.79
N GLU A 308 2.56 8.37 9.95
CA GLU A 308 3.92 8.54 9.48
C GLU A 308 4.09 8.31 7.97
N PHE A 309 3.25 7.50 7.35
CA PHE A 309 3.30 7.18 5.92
C PHE A 309 2.56 8.22 5.08
N PHE A 310 1.39 8.65 5.54
CA PHE A 310 0.44 9.42 4.75
C PHE A 310 0.21 10.80 5.36
N PRO A 311 0.39 11.89 4.59
CA PRO A 311 0.00 13.22 5.05
C PRO A 311 -1.46 13.23 5.49
N VAL A 312 -1.75 13.86 6.61
CA VAL A 312 -3.08 13.81 7.24
C VAL A 312 -4.20 14.35 6.33
N ASP A 313 -3.88 15.22 5.39
CA ASP A 313 -4.81 15.81 4.44
C ASP A 313 -4.83 15.08 3.07
N SER A 314 -4.36 13.84 2.98
CA SER A 314 -4.33 13.07 1.73
C SER A 314 -5.72 12.82 1.14
N GLY A 315 -6.77 12.86 1.96
CA GLY A 315 -8.17 12.84 1.52
C GLY A 315 -8.49 13.84 0.41
N GLN A 316 -7.79 14.98 0.34
CA GLN A 316 -7.98 15.99 -0.71
C GLN A 316 -7.76 15.44 -2.14
N PHE A 317 -7.01 14.35 -2.29
CA PHE A 317 -6.66 13.80 -3.61
C PHE A 317 -7.64 12.76 -4.14
N TYR A 318 -8.59 12.31 -3.32
CA TYR A 318 -9.46 11.20 -3.71
C TYR A 318 -10.88 11.26 -3.17
N ALA A 319 -11.17 11.95 -2.06
CA ALA A 319 -12.45 11.85 -1.37
C ALA A 319 -13.64 12.21 -2.27
N ASP A 320 -13.54 13.34 -2.99
CA ASP A 320 -14.59 13.82 -3.90
C ASP A 320 -14.80 12.93 -5.14
N ALA A 321 -13.81 12.10 -5.47
CA ALA A 321 -13.84 11.22 -6.64
C ALA A 321 -14.31 9.79 -6.33
N LEU A 322 -14.53 9.45 -5.05
CA LEU A 322 -15.09 8.16 -4.66
C LEU A 322 -16.59 8.11 -5.00
N GLN A 323 -17.02 7.05 -5.67
CA GLN A 323 -18.43 6.85 -6.01
C GLN A 323 -19.16 6.07 -4.92
N GLY A 324 -20.46 6.31 -4.74
CA GLY A 324 -21.25 5.65 -3.71
C GLY A 324 -20.92 6.14 -2.30
N GLU A 325 -21.35 5.38 -1.28
CA GLU A 325 -21.14 5.77 0.12
C GLU A 325 -19.65 5.67 0.49
N ALA A 326 -19.08 6.75 1.03
CA ALA A 326 -17.74 6.79 1.60
C ALA A 326 -17.77 7.56 2.94
N LEU A 327 -17.65 6.83 4.04
CA LEU A 327 -17.64 7.39 5.38
C LEU A 327 -16.21 7.36 5.91
N PHE A 328 -15.72 8.51 6.37
CA PHE A 328 -14.37 8.65 6.91
C PHE A 328 -14.37 8.59 8.42
N ARG A 329 -13.25 8.13 8.98
CA ARG A 329 -12.94 8.19 10.40
C ARG A 329 -11.46 8.49 10.57
N TYR A 330 -11.15 9.78 10.73
CA TYR A 330 -9.85 10.19 11.23
C TYR A 330 -9.84 10.03 12.75
N LEU A 331 -8.87 9.28 13.27
CA LEU A 331 -8.65 9.07 14.69
C LEU A 331 -7.73 10.17 15.22
N PRO A 332 -8.21 11.07 16.09
CA PRO A 332 -7.41 12.17 16.62
C PRO A 332 -6.32 11.65 17.56
N ASN A 333 -5.15 12.27 17.50
CA ASN A 333 -4.00 12.01 18.38
C ASN A 333 -3.49 10.56 18.33
N THR A 334 -3.59 9.92 17.17
CA THR A 334 -3.05 8.57 16.92
C THR A 334 -2.00 8.61 15.81
N ASN A 335 -1.12 7.62 15.81
CA ASN A 335 -0.18 7.37 14.72
C ASN A 335 -0.64 6.19 13.85
N HIS A 336 0.17 5.76 12.88
CA HIS A 336 -0.17 4.66 11.97
C HIS A 336 -0.45 3.34 12.70
N GLY A 337 0.21 3.13 13.85
CA GLY A 337 0.06 1.94 14.71
C GLY A 337 -0.96 2.09 15.84
N GLY A 338 -1.84 3.10 15.81
CA GLY A 338 -2.95 3.20 16.76
C GLY A 338 -2.58 3.67 18.17
N ALA A 339 -1.55 4.51 18.32
CA ALA A 339 -1.18 5.12 19.61
C ALA A 339 -2.37 5.78 20.34
N ASN A 340 -2.24 5.96 21.66
CA ASN A 340 -3.28 6.55 22.54
C ASN A 340 -4.64 5.83 22.53
N GLY A 341 -4.64 4.50 22.38
CA GLY A 341 -5.89 3.71 22.34
C GLY A 341 -6.65 3.86 21.02
N GLY A 342 -5.95 4.29 19.96
CA GLY A 342 -6.51 4.43 18.62
C GLY A 342 -7.09 3.14 18.07
N ASP A 343 -6.46 2.00 18.35
CA ASP A 343 -6.94 0.68 17.92
C ASP A 343 -8.32 0.36 18.53
N ASP A 344 -8.51 0.56 19.83
CA ASP A 344 -9.80 0.31 20.49
C ASP A 344 -10.91 1.17 19.89
N ALA A 345 -10.62 2.46 19.63
CA ALA A 345 -11.56 3.37 18.99
C ALA A 345 -11.84 2.98 17.52
N ALA A 346 -10.83 2.54 16.78
CA ALA A 346 -10.96 2.06 15.40
C ALA A 346 -11.86 0.82 15.33
N PHE A 347 -11.61 -0.17 16.19
CA PHE A 347 -12.38 -1.42 16.22
C PHE A 347 -13.80 -1.22 16.76
N ALA A 348 -14.01 -0.34 17.74
CA ALA A 348 -15.34 0.02 18.21
C ALA A 348 -16.17 0.67 17.09
N GLY A 349 -15.59 1.63 16.37
CA GLY A 349 -16.23 2.26 15.21
C GLY A 349 -16.48 1.28 14.06
N LEU A 350 -15.52 0.38 13.79
CA LEU A 350 -15.66 -0.68 12.81
C LEU A 350 -16.84 -1.61 13.14
N LEU A 351 -16.95 -2.05 14.39
CA LEU A 351 -18.07 -2.89 14.82
C LEU A 351 -19.41 -2.17 14.69
N ALA A 352 -19.50 -0.90 15.10
CA ALA A 352 -20.72 -0.10 14.98
C ALA A 352 -21.16 0.07 13.52
N TRP A 353 -20.24 0.40 12.62
CA TRP A 353 -20.51 0.51 11.18
C TRP A 353 -20.86 -0.86 10.58
N TYR A 354 -20.13 -1.92 10.94
CA TYR A 354 -20.34 -3.27 10.44
C TYR A 354 -21.73 -3.80 10.80
N LEU A 355 -22.21 -3.55 12.02
CA LEU A 355 -23.57 -3.88 12.45
C LEU A 355 -24.62 -3.27 11.52
N ARG A 356 -24.45 -2.02 11.06
CA ARG A 356 -25.38 -1.41 10.09
C ARG A 356 -25.35 -2.11 8.74
N VAL A 357 -24.15 -2.46 8.26
CA VAL A 357 -23.96 -3.14 6.98
C VAL A 357 -24.69 -4.49 6.99
N ILE A 358 -24.41 -5.36 7.96
CA ILE A 358 -24.97 -6.72 7.99
C ILE A 358 -26.48 -6.73 8.27
N ASN A 359 -26.99 -5.74 9.00
CA ASN A 359 -28.43 -5.57 9.23
C ASN A 359 -29.15 -4.77 8.13
N ARG A 360 -28.44 -4.41 7.04
CA ARG A 360 -28.97 -3.62 5.91
C ARG A 360 -29.67 -2.34 6.33
N GLN A 361 -29.19 -1.73 7.41
CA GLN A 361 -29.70 -0.46 7.90
C GLN A 361 -28.98 0.69 7.19
N PRO A 362 -29.70 1.76 6.81
CA PRO A 362 -29.07 2.97 6.32
C PRO A 362 -28.08 3.51 7.37
N ARG A 363 -26.92 3.97 6.90
CA ARG A 363 -25.96 4.73 7.68
C ARG A 363 -26.20 6.22 7.45
N PRO A 364 -25.83 7.09 8.40
CA PRO A 364 -25.90 8.53 8.21
C PRO A 364 -25.15 8.96 6.94
N GLN A 365 -25.77 9.83 6.14
CA GLN A 365 -25.07 10.56 5.10
C GLN A 365 -24.33 11.73 5.74
N VAL A 366 -23.03 11.84 5.45
CA VAL A 366 -22.19 12.97 5.87
C VAL A 366 -21.65 13.62 4.61
N GLN A 367 -22.06 14.85 4.35
CA GLN A 367 -21.57 15.64 3.22
C GLN A 367 -20.87 16.88 3.77
N TRP A 368 -19.84 17.34 3.07
CA TRP A 368 -19.10 18.54 3.44
C TRP A 368 -18.81 19.39 2.21
N HIS A 369 -18.66 20.68 2.46
CA HIS A 369 -18.22 21.65 1.46
C HIS A 369 -17.36 22.71 2.14
N VAL A 370 -16.28 23.12 1.48
CA VAL A 370 -15.44 24.22 1.93
C VAL A 370 -15.60 25.38 0.95
N ASP A 371 -16.04 26.53 1.46
CA ASP A 371 -16.17 27.78 0.71
C ASP A 371 -15.64 28.94 1.54
N ASP A 372 -14.80 29.80 0.94
CA ASP A 372 -14.15 30.95 1.58
C ASP A 372 -13.61 30.67 3.01
N GLY A 373 -12.86 29.57 3.17
CA GLY A 373 -12.30 29.14 4.46
C GLY A 373 -13.34 28.72 5.50
N THR A 374 -14.57 28.39 5.08
CA THR A 374 -15.65 27.90 5.93
C THR A 374 -16.01 26.48 5.54
N LEU A 375 -15.84 25.54 6.47
CA LEU A 375 -16.29 24.16 6.33
C LEU A 375 -17.75 24.05 6.80
N ARG A 376 -18.63 23.68 5.88
CA ARG A 376 -20.04 23.36 6.16
C ARG A 376 -20.24 21.86 6.03
N VAL A 377 -20.79 21.24 7.06
CA VAL A 377 -21.10 19.80 7.12
C VAL A 377 -22.61 19.61 7.27
N THR A 378 -23.19 18.76 6.44
CA THR A 378 -24.62 18.44 6.45
C THR A 378 -24.83 16.95 6.61
N THR A 379 -25.86 16.59 7.37
CA THR A 379 -26.21 15.20 7.67
C THR A 379 -27.70 14.95 7.47
N ASP A 380 -28.09 13.72 7.12
CA ASP A 380 -29.50 13.32 6.99
C ASP A 380 -30.13 12.80 8.30
N GLY A 381 -29.30 12.57 9.33
CA GLY A 381 -29.69 12.29 10.70
C GLY A 381 -29.14 13.32 11.68
N VAL A 382 -29.64 13.32 12.93
CA VAL A 382 -29.16 14.22 14.00
C VAL A 382 -28.06 13.52 14.80
N PRO A 383 -26.81 14.00 14.77
CA PRO A 383 -25.75 13.55 15.66
C PRO A 383 -26.10 13.74 17.14
N LEU A 384 -25.67 12.80 17.98
CA LEU A 384 -25.60 12.93 19.44
C LEU A 384 -24.60 14.01 19.85
N GLN A 385 -23.52 14.13 19.09
CA GLN A 385 -22.45 15.10 19.32
C GLN A 385 -21.82 15.49 17.97
N ALA A 386 -21.47 16.77 17.84
CA ALA A 386 -20.59 17.26 16.80
C ALA A 386 -19.42 18.02 17.44
N SER A 387 -18.22 17.79 16.95
CA SER A 387 -17.00 18.44 17.46
C SER A 387 -16.13 18.91 16.29
N LEU A 388 -15.54 20.09 16.42
CA LEU A 388 -14.42 20.53 15.59
C LEU A 388 -13.12 20.08 16.27
N TRP A 389 -12.36 19.23 15.60
CA TRP A 389 -10.98 18.94 15.96
C TRP A 389 -10.05 19.92 15.29
N GLN A 390 -9.17 20.54 16.07
CA GLN A 390 -8.17 21.51 15.60
C GLN A 390 -6.78 21.14 16.14
N ALA A 391 -5.75 21.25 15.29
CA ALA A 391 -4.35 21.18 15.67
C ALA A 391 -3.60 22.37 15.06
N ASN A 392 -2.63 22.95 15.77
CA ASN A 392 -1.80 24.04 15.26
C ASN A 392 -0.32 23.68 15.37
N ASN A 393 0.41 23.74 14.26
CA ASN A 393 1.86 23.60 14.21
C ASN A 393 2.49 24.91 13.70
N PRO A 394 3.11 25.71 14.59
CA PRO A 394 3.67 27.02 14.21
C PRO A 394 4.95 26.93 13.39
N SER A 395 5.62 25.77 13.33
CA SER A 395 6.97 25.63 12.73
C SER A 395 7.00 24.80 11.45
N ALA A 396 6.06 23.86 11.26
CA ALA A 396 6.08 22.96 10.10
C ALA A 396 4.67 22.56 9.64
N ARG A 397 4.54 22.22 8.36
CA ARG A 397 3.33 21.59 7.80
C ARG A 397 3.37 20.08 8.04
N ASP A 398 3.56 19.69 9.29
CA ASP A 398 3.74 18.30 9.71
C ASP A 398 2.94 18.03 10.99
N PHE A 399 2.04 17.05 10.92
CA PHE A 399 1.13 16.69 12.01
C PHE A 399 1.36 15.25 12.48
N ARG A 400 2.45 14.61 12.05
CA ARG A 400 2.83 13.25 12.47
C ARG A 400 2.94 13.19 13.99
N PHE A 401 2.35 12.16 14.58
CA PHE A 401 2.27 12.03 16.03
C PHE A 401 3.65 12.01 16.69
N ASP A 402 4.64 11.39 16.06
CA ASP A 402 6.02 11.33 16.55
C ASP A 402 6.73 12.70 16.55
N GLU A 403 6.27 13.65 15.74
CA GLU A 403 6.87 14.99 15.62
C GLU A 403 6.23 16.00 16.58
N VAL A 404 4.90 15.93 16.74
CA VAL A 404 4.14 16.95 17.48
C VAL A 404 3.39 16.42 18.70
N GLY A 405 3.24 15.11 18.85
CA GLY A 405 2.46 14.48 19.91
C GLY A 405 0.95 14.71 19.77
N ALA A 406 0.23 14.63 20.90
CA ALA A 406 -1.22 14.75 20.96
C ALA A 406 -1.69 16.22 20.97
N ILE A 407 -1.66 16.88 19.80
CA ILE A 407 -2.00 18.31 19.64
C ILE A 407 -3.41 18.57 19.06
N TRP A 408 -4.15 17.52 18.71
CA TRP A 408 -5.52 17.66 18.24
C TRP A 408 -6.46 17.88 19.42
N HIS A 409 -7.23 18.96 19.40
CA HIS A 409 -8.16 19.34 20.45
C HIS A 409 -9.57 19.48 19.89
N ALA A 410 -10.54 18.85 20.57
CA ALA A 410 -11.95 18.94 20.21
C ALA A 410 -12.62 20.15 20.88
N THR A 411 -13.45 20.85 20.12
CA THR A 411 -14.39 21.87 20.61
C THR A 411 -15.80 21.52 20.14
N PRO A 412 -16.84 21.63 20.98
CA PRO A 412 -18.20 21.32 20.56
C PRO A 412 -18.65 22.23 19.39
N LEU A 413 -19.29 21.63 18.39
CA LEU A 413 -20.00 22.34 17.34
C LEU A 413 -21.51 22.22 17.55
N THR A 414 -22.21 23.34 17.44
CA THR A 414 -23.67 23.39 17.44
C THR A 414 -24.18 23.46 16.01
N ALA A 415 -25.33 22.83 15.74
CA ALA A 415 -25.99 22.99 14.45
C ALA A 415 -26.47 24.45 14.30
N ASP A 416 -26.31 25.00 13.10
CA ASP A 416 -26.90 26.26 12.65
C ASP A 416 -28.43 26.12 12.48
N GLY A 417 -29.10 27.24 12.21
CA GLY A 417 -30.56 27.27 12.06
C GLY A 417 -31.12 26.41 10.92
N ASP A 418 -30.28 26.03 9.95
CA ASP A 418 -30.61 25.11 8.85
C ASP A 418 -30.26 23.64 9.14
N GLY A 419 -29.73 23.34 10.33
CA GLY A 419 -29.30 22.00 10.75
C GLY A 419 -27.88 21.62 10.32
N SER A 420 -27.16 22.49 9.60
CA SER A 420 -25.77 22.25 9.21
C SER A 420 -24.78 22.57 10.35
N TYR A 421 -23.59 21.97 10.31
CA TYR A 421 -22.51 22.25 11.25
C TYR A 421 -21.44 23.08 10.54
N VAL A 422 -21.15 24.26 11.06
CA VAL A 422 -20.26 25.21 10.41
C VAL A 422 -19.02 25.47 11.26
N ALA A 423 -17.84 25.32 10.64
CA ALA A 423 -16.55 25.60 11.26
C ALA A 423 -15.74 26.54 10.38
N ARG A 424 -15.11 27.56 10.99
CA ARG A 424 -14.18 28.46 10.28
C ARG A 424 -12.77 27.88 10.30
N LEU A 425 -12.20 27.69 9.13
CA LEU A 425 -10.84 27.22 8.92
C LEU A 425 -9.91 28.45 8.87
N GLU A 426 -9.56 28.97 10.05
CA GLU A 426 -8.75 30.17 10.13
C GLU A 426 -7.28 29.90 9.73
N ASN A 427 -6.65 30.85 9.04
CA ASN A 427 -5.20 30.79 8.83
C ASN A 427 -4.52 31.17 10.16
N PRO A 428 -3.56 30.38 10.67
CA PRO A 428 -2.78 30.79 11.82
C PRO A 428 -1.87 31.97 11.47
N VAL A 429 -1.47 32.74 12.49
CA VAL A 429 -0.51 33.85 12.32
C VAL A 429 0.84 33.34 11.80
N THR A 430 1.24 32.14 12.22
CA THR A 430 2.47 31.45 11.81
C THR A 430 2.20 29.95 11.68
N GLY A 431 2.83 29.31 10.69
CA GLY A 431 2.75 27.87 10.51
C GLY A 431 1.46 27.42 9.83
N TRP A 432 0.94 26.25 10.25
CA TRP A 432 -0.21 25.59 9.68
C TRP A 432 -1.16 25.07 10.76
N SER A 433 -2.46 25.12 10.49
CA SER A 433 -3.49 24.54 11.34
C SER A 433 -4.28 23.48 10.58
N GLY A 434 -4.54 22.34 11.23
CA GLY A 434 -5.35 21.23 10.73
C GLY A 434 -6.73 21.22 11.38
N TYR A 435 -7.75 20.83 10.60
CA TYR A 435 -9.15 20.85 11.02
C TYR A 435 -9.92 19.65 10.46
N PHE A 436 -10.81 19.07 11.26
CA PHE A 436 -11.87 18.20 10.76
C PHE A 436 -13.06 18.20 11.73
N VAL A 437 -14.25 17.88 11.20
CA VAL A 437 -15.45 17.73 12.02
C VAL A 437 -15.66 16.26 12.33
N GLU A 438 -15.92 15.93 13.59
CA GLU A 438 -16.34 14.62 14.07
C GLU A 438 -17.82 14.66 14.44
N LEU A 439 -18.56 13.65 14.01
CA LEU A 439 -19.99 13.47 14.25
C LEU A 439 -20.21 12.10 14.88
N VAL A 440 -20.90 12.08 16.01
CA VAL A 440 -21.26 10.86 16.75
C VAL A 440 -22.75 10.61 16.59
N PHE A 441 -23.13 9.44 16.09
CA PHE A 441 -24.53 9.04 15.87
C PHE A 441 -24.91 7.85 16.76
N PRO A 442 -26.21 7.65 17.03
CA PRO A 442 -26.68 6.43 17.68
C PRO A 442 -26.41 5.21 16.80
N GLY A 443 -25.70 4.21 17.34
CA GLY A 443 -25.51 2.92 16.69
C GLY A 443 -26.70 1.97 16.87
N LEU A 444 -26.66 0.81 16.19
CA LEU A 444 -27.65 -0.27 16.39
C LEU A 444 -27.47 -1.04 17.70
N GLY A 445 -26.30 -0.92 18.33
CA GLY A 445 -25.95 -1.60 19.57
C GLY A 445 -25.46 -0.61 20.63
N PRO A 446 -24.64 -1.06 21.60
CA PRO A 446 -24.14 -0.20 22.67
C PRO A 446 -23.06 0.79 22.20
N LEU A 447 -22.46 0.55 21.02
CA LEU A 447 -21.40 1.38 20.46
C LEU A 447 -21.99 2.44 19.52
N PRO A 448 -21.61 3.72 19.66
CA PRO A 448 -22.02 4.75 18.73
C PRO A 448 -21.30 4.60 17.38
N GLU A 449 -21.92 5.14 16.34
CA GLU A 449 -21.27 5.33 15.03
C GLU A 449 -20.52 6.67 15.07
N VAL A 450 -19.25 6.68 14.65
CA VAL A 450 -18.44 7.90 14.64
C VAL A 450 -17.87 8.11 13.25
N TYR A 451 -18.14 9.28 12.68
CA TYR A 451 -17.68 9.67 11.35
C TYR A 451 -17.01 11.02 11.42
N THR A 452 -16.11 11.27 10.47
CA THR A 452 -15.46 12.56 10.31
C THR A 452 -15.59 13.06 8.88
N THR A 453 -15.36 14.35 8.68
CA THR A 453 -14.89 14.83 7.37
C THR A 453 -13.45 14.36 7.13
N PRO A 454 -12.92 14.50 5.91
CA PRO A 454 -11.47 14.57 5.71
C PRO A 454 -10.83 15.70 6.52
N VAL A 455 -9.50 15.67 6.62
CA VAL A 455 -8.74 16.74 7.27
C VAL A 455 -8.38 17.84 6.27
N PHE A 456 -8.57 19.07 6.71
CA PHE A 456 -8.23 20.29 5.97
C PHE A 456 -7.07 21.01 6.67
N ILE A 457 -6.10 21.50 5.92
CA ILE A 457 -4.96 22.27 6.46
C ILE A 457 -4.94 23.68 5.88
N THR A 458 -4.80 24.68 6.75
CA THR A 458 -4.69 26.10 6.40
C THR A 458 -3.36 26.70 6.92
N PRO A 459 -2.72 27.62 6.19
CA PRO A 459 -2.97 27.92 4.78
C PRO A 459 -2.62 26.71 3.87
N GLU A 460 -3.17 26.68 2.66
CA GLU A 460 -2.87 25.61 1.69
C GLU A 460 -1.43 25.65 1.15
N THR A 461 -0.65 26.67 1.51
CA THR A 461 0.74 26.81 1.05
C THR A 461 1.59 25.62 1.48
N ARG A 462 2.47 25.17 0.58
CA ARG A 462 3.46 24.13 0.87
C ARG A 462 4.80 24.79 1.17
N PRO A 463 5.49 24.43 2.27
CA PRO A 463 6.75 25.06 2.65
C PRO A 463 7.93 24.72 1.73
N PHE A 464 7.85 23.61 1.01
CA PHE A 464 8.94 23.15 0.13
C PHE A 464 8.49 23.13 -1.32
N SER A 465 9.31 23.73 -2.19
CA SER A 465 9.14 23.64 -3.63
C SER A 465 9.44 22.20 -4.08
N LEU A 466 8.53 21.64 -4.88
CA LEU A 466 8.85 20.50 -5.72
C LEU A 466 9.61 21.06 -6.92
N ASP A 467 10.92 21.32 -6.76
CA ASP A 467 11.72 21.94 -7.83
C ASP A 467 11.63 21.15 -9.15
N GLN A 468 11.25 19.86 -9.10
CA GLN A 468 10.87 19.04 -10.24
C GLN A 468 9.86 17.95 -9.79
N PRO A 469 8.68 17.81 -10.42
CA PRO A 469 7.75 16.70 -10.12
C PRO A 469 8.40 15.34 -10.39
N LEU A 470 7.88 14.28 -9.76
CA LEU A 470 8.42 12.92 -9.88
C LEU A 470 8.54 12.54 -11.38
N GLY A 471 9.56 11.78 -11.81
CA GLY A 471 9.71 11.37 -13.22
C GLY A 471 10.15 12.43 -14.25
N ASP A 472 10.82 13.52 -13.85
CA ASP A 472 11.29 14.57 -14.78
C ASP A 472 12.33 14.07 -15.81
N PRO A 473 12.10 14.24 -17.13
CA PRO A 473 13.08 13.92 -18.19
C PRO A 473 14.35 14.78 -18.15
N ARG A 474 14.46 15.73 -17.24
CA ARG A 474 15.70 16.46 -16.93
C ARG A 474 16.64 15.69 -16.00
N ARG A 475 16.30 14.48 -15.54
CA ARG A 475 17.20 13.63 -14.73
C ARG A 475 18.01 12.64 -15.59
N VAL A 476 19.33 12.54 -15.33
CA VAL A 476 20.22 11.51 -15.93
C VAL A 476 19.77 10.09 -15.65
N ARG A 477 19.20 9.84 -14.46
CA ARG A 477 18.65 8.53 -14.11
C ARG A 477 17.47 8.12 -14.99
N PHE A 478 16.62 9.07 -15.42
CA PHE A 478 15.52 8.79 -16.33
C PHE A 478 16.08 8.24 -17.65
N TRP A 479 16.94 9.02 -18.32
CA TRP A 479 17.51 8.61 -19.61
C TRP A 479 18.38 7.36 -19.54
N ARG A 480 19.15 7.17 -18.47
CA ARG A 480 19.96 5.96 -18.28
C ARG A 480 19.09 4.71 -18.22
N ARG A 481 17.95 4.78 -17.53
CA ARG A 481 17.00 3.68 -17.45
C ARG A 481 16.32 3.42 -18.79
N GLU A 482 15.84 4.47 -19.46
CA GLU A 482 15.23 4.33 -20.80
C GLU A 482 16.21 3.67 -21.80
N PHE A 483 17.50 4.03 -21.72
CA PHE A 483 18.54 3.49 -22.58
C PHE A 483 18.95 2.05 -22.20
N ALA A 484 19.04 1.73 -20.91
CA ALA A 484 19.32 0.38 -20.43
C ALA A 484 18.19 -0.61 -20.77
N ALA A 485 16.93 -0.18 -20.65
CA ALA A 485 15.75 -0.94 -21.07
C ALA A 485 15.72 -1.15 -22.59
N ALA A 486 16.06 -0.11 -23.36
CA ALA A 486 16.17 -0.20 -24.81
C ALA A 486 17.27 -1.17 -25.28
N LEU A 487 18.41 -1.21 -24.58
CA LEU A 487 19.56 -2.05 -24.94
C LEU A 487 19.52 -3.47 -24.35
N GLY A 488 18.53 -3.80 -23.52
CA GLY A 488 18.41 -5.11 -22.88
C GLY A 488 19.53 -5.41 -21.88
N GLU A 489 20.07 -4.38 -21.24
CA GLU A 489 21.26 -4.47 -20.37
C GLU A 489 20.93 -4.88 -18.92
N ASN A 490 19.65 -4.95 -18.57
CA ASN A 490 19.22 -5.51 -17.30
C ASN A 490 19.17 -7.05 -17.37
N PRO A 491 19.79 -7.79 -16.43
CA PRO A 491 19.68 -9.24 -16.38
C PRO A 491 18.20 -9.66 -16.24
N GLY A 492 17.69 -10.45 -17.19
CA GLY A 492 16.29 -10.92 -17.20
C GLY A 492 15.33 -10.24 -18.18
N TYR A 493 15.84 -9.33 -19.04
CA TYR A 493 15.01 -8.50 -19.93
C TYR A 493 15.09 -8.92 -21.40
N ARG A 494 13.98 -8.81 -22.14
CA ARG A 494 14.01 -8.75 -23.61
C ARG A 494 14.12 -7.29 -24.05
N PRO A 495 15.06 -6.94 -24.95
CA PRO A 495 15.18 -5.57 -25.47
C PRO A 495 13.89 -5.15 -26.19
N LEU A 496 13.42 -3.93 -25.93
CA LEU A 496 12.21 -3.36 -26.56
C LEU A 496 12.39 -3.05 -28.05
N TYR A 497 13.64 -2.85 -28.48
CA TYR A 497 14.03 -2.53 -29.85
C TYR A 497 15.28 -3.31 -30.25
N ASP A 498 15.42 -3.66 -31.53
CA ASP A 498 16.68 -4.20 -32.04
C ASP A 498 17.69 -3.08 -32.34
N ALA A 499 18.95 -3.45 -32.56
CA ALA A 499 20.02 -2.49 -32.81
C ALA A 499 19.75 -1.61 -34.05
N ALA A 500 19.10 -2.13 -35.09
CA ALA A 500 18.81 -1.38 -36.31
C ALA A 500 17.72 -0.32 -36.06
N GLN A 501 16.71 -0.65 -35.26
CA GLN A 501 15.68 0.29 -34.80
C GLN A 501 16.29 1.39 -33.93
N LEU A 502 17.18 1.03 -33.00
CA LEU A 502 17.87 2.00 -32.13
C LEU A 502 18.76 2.96 -32.93
N HIS A 503 19.47 2.46 -33.94
CA HIS A 503 20.24 3.30 -34.85
C HIS A 503 19.37 4.26 -35.67
N GLY A 504 18.14 3.87 -36.00
CA GLY A 504 17.18 4.71 -36.73
C GLY A 504 16.67 5.93 -35.96
N PHE A 505 16.81 5.97 -34.64
CA PHE A 505 16.44 7.11 -33.80
C PHE A 505 17.54 8.17 -33.66
N LEU A 506 18.74 7.92 -34.21
CA LEU A 506 19.85 8.88 -34.15
C LEU A 506 19.69 10.01 -35.19
N PRO A 507 20.04 11.27 -34.85
CA PRO A 507 20.51 11.71 -33.54
C PRO A 507 19.39 11.77 -32.49
N VAL A 508 19.65 11.24 -31.30
CA VAL A 508 18.72 11.33 -30.17
C VAL A 508 19.10 12.56 -29.35
N ARG A 509 18.10 13.40 -29.03
CA ARG A 509 18.28 14.51 -28.11
C ARG A 509 18.12 14.00 -26.67
N VAL A 510 19.15 14.21 -25.86
CA VAL A 510 19.14 13.92 -24.41
C VAL A 510 19.55 15.21 -23.72
N PHE A 511 18.68 15.77 -22.87
CA PHE A 511 18.78 17.15 -22.37
C PHE A 511 18.83 18.19 -23.51
N ASP A 512 19.86 19.04 -23.52
CA ASP A 512 20.09 20.08 -24.53
C ASP A 512 21.09 19.68 -25.62
N ASP A 513 21.59 18.45 -25.58
CA ASP A 513 22.59 17.94 -26.53
C ASP A 513 22.00 16.89 -27.48
N TYR A 514 22.56 16.86 -28.71
CA TYR A 514 22.26 15.86 -29.72
C TYR A 514 23.38 14.82 -29.77
N PHE A 515 23.01 13.56 -29.64
CA PHE A 515 23.94 12.43 -29.67
C PHE A 515 23.74 11.62 -30.95
N PHE A 516 24.83 11.46 -31.70
CA PHE A 516 24.82 10.87 -33.04
C PHE A 516 25.23 9.40 -33.07
N THR A 517 25.58 8.82 -31.91
CA THR A 517 25.86 7.38 -31.78
C THR A 517 25.30 6.88 -30.46
N LEU A 518 24.82 5.63 -30.43
CA LEU A 518 24.34 4.98 -29.21
C LEU A 518 25.45 4.86 -28.16
N GLU A 519 26.71 4.70 -28.60
CA GLU A 519 27.87 4.67 -27.71
C GLU A 519 28.10 6.02 -27.02
N ARG A 520 27.90 7.16 -27.70
CA ARG A 520 28.01 8.48 -27.07
C ARG A 520 26.83 8.78 -26.15
N VAL A 521 25.63 8.33 -26.50
CA VAL A 521 24.49 8.37 -25.57
C VAL A 521 24.81 7.52 -24.34
N ARG A 522 25.31 6.30 -24.54
CA ARG A 522 25.75 5.42 -23.46
C ARG A 522 26.81 6.10 -22.61
N THR A 523 27.92 6.58 -23.16
CA THR A 523 28.94 7.32 -22.40
C THR A 523 28.39 8.53 -21.65
N ALA A 524 27.42 9.26 -22.20
CA ALA A 524 26.74 10.36 -21.51
C ALA A 524 25.80 9.89 -20.38
N LEU A 525 25.39 8.63 -20.38
CA LEU A 525 24.48 7.99 -19.43
C LEU A 525 25.15 6.94 -18.52
N THR A 526 26.34 6.45 -18.83
CA THR A 526 27.10 5.44 -18.07
C THR A 526 27.81 6.14 -16.91
N PRO A 527 27.64 5.67 -15.67
CA PRO A 527 28.31 6.28 -14.55
C PRO A 527 29.73 5.73 -14.40
N GLU A 528 30.73 6.61 -14.37
CA GLU A 528 31.59 6.56 -13.19
C GLU A 528 30.67 6.90 -12.02
N TYR A 529 30.20 5.90 -11.24
CA TYR A 529 29.55 6.26 -9.99
C TYR A 529 30.68 6.73 -9.09
N PRO A 530 30.49 7.91 -8.50
CA PRO A 530 29.64 7.86 -7.35
C PRO A 530 28.31 8.59 -7.65
N ARG A 531 27.32 8.44 -6.77
CA ARG A 531 26.47 9.58 -6.37
C ARG A 531 27.40 10.80 -6.41
N ASP A 532 26.94 12.00 -6.74
CA ASP A 532 27.75 13.14 -6.30
C ASP A 532 27.62 13.15 -4.76
N GLN A 533 28.30 12.22 -4.08
CA GLN A 533 28.38 12.04 -2.65
C GLN A 533 29.12 13.25 -2.13
N GLU A 534 29.99 13.85 -2.96
CA GLU A 534 30.56 15.13 -2.70
C GLU A 534 29.46 16.20 -2.63
N ALA A 535 28.58 16.35 -3.63
CA ALA A 535 27.43 17.27 -3.54
C ALA A 535 26.37 16.87 -2.51
N SER A 536 26.12 15.59 -2.27
CA SER A 536 25.16 15.10 -1.27
C SER A 536 25.71 15.35 0.14
N ALA A 537 26.97 15.01 0.39
CA ALA A 537 27.65 15.36 1.63
C ALA A 537 27.78 16.87 1.76
N LEU A 538 28.12 17.62 0.70
CA LEU A 538 28.14 19.08 0.72
C LEU A 538 26.76 19.65 1.02
N SER A 539 25.69 19.08 0.47
CA SER A 539 24.31 19.51 0.71
C SER A 539 23.87 19.20 2.14
N GLN A 540 24.10 17.97 2.62
CA GLN A 540 23.76 17.55 3.99
C GLN A 540 24.59 18.31 5.01
N CYS A 541 25.87 18.55 4.73
CA CYS A 541 26.73 19.35 5.58
C CYS A 541 26.38 20.86 5.47
N LEU A 542 26.01 21.37 4.31
CA LEU A 542 25.54 22.75 4.17
C LEU A 542 24.24 22.95 4.95
N ALA A 543 23.28 22.03 4.87
CA ALA A 543 22.06 22.04 5.66
C ALA A 543 22.37 22.04 7.17
N ALA A 544 23.23 21.14 7.63
CA ALA A 544 23.65 21.11 9.04
C ALA A 544 24.32 22.42 9.48
N ARG A 545 25.09 23.06 8.60
CA ARG A 545 25.73 24.36 8.85
C ARG A 545 24.73 25.52 8.85
N LEU A 546 23.71 25.46 8.00
CA LEU A 546 22.63 26.44 7.96
C LEU A 546 21.76 26.33 9.22
N ASN A 547 21.54 25.13 9.76
CA ASN A 547 20.86 24.92 11.04
C ASN A 547 21.62 25.56 12.22
N VAL A 548 22.95 25.59 12.16
CA VAL A 548 23.77 26.36 13.13
C VAL A 548 23.63 27.86 12.93
N GLN A 549 23.59 28.33 11.68
CA GLN A 549 23.44 29.75 11.38
C GLN A 549 22.04 30.29 11.70
N SER A 550 21.00 29.45 11.61
CA SER A 550 19.62 29.75 11.97
C SER A 550 19.33 29.57 13.46
N GLN A 551 20.32 29.21 14.28
CA GLN A 551 20.21 28.94 15.73
C GLN A 551 19.26 27.78 16.10
N GLN A 552 18.99 26.88 15.16
CA GLN A 552 18.21 25.66 15.42
C GLN A 552 19.03 24.62 16.20
N ILE A 553 20.34 24.58 15.98
CA ILE A 553 21.31 23.79 16.76
C ILE A 553 22.57 24.63 17.05
N ASP A 554 23.19 24.46 18.22
CA ASP A 554 24.44 25.13 18.57
C ASP A 554 25.65 24.24 18.34
N TRP A 555 26.84 24.83 18.21
CA TRP A 555 28.10 24.07 18.06
C TRP A 555 28.35 23.07 19.20
N TYR A 556 27.80 23.34 20.38
CA TYR A 556 27.91 22.50 21.58
C TYR A 556 26.68 21.62 21.82
N SER A 557 25.67 21.65 20.94
CA SER A 557 24.50 20.78 21.03
C SER A 557 24.92 19.31 21.11
N PRO A 558 24.44 18.54 22.10
CA PRO A 558 24.84 17.17 22.31
C PRO A 558 24.13 16.22 21.34
N MET A 559 24.86 15.70 20.36
CA MET A 559 24.36 14.80 19.33
C MET A 559 24.57 13.33 19.71
N ARG A 560 23.62 12.46 19.38
CA ARG A 560 23.69 11.01 19.64
C ARG A 560 23.93 10.24 18.35
N LEU A 561 25.09 9.58 18.24
CA LEU A 561 25.33 8.53 17.25
C LEU A 561 25.08 7.16 17.90
N PHE A 562 24.49 6.24 17.13
CA PHE A 562 24.25 4.86 17.57
C PHE A 562 25.47 4.26 18.29
N PHE A 563 25.24 3.74 19.50
CA PHE A 563 26.23 3.09 20.39
C PHE A 563 27.44 3.95 20.84
N ILE A 564 27.44 5.27 20.61
CA ILE A 564 28.50 6.18 21.07
C ILE A 564 27.93 7.19 22.10
N PRO A 565 28.67 7.52 23.18
CA PRO A 565 28.27 8.57 24.13
C PRO A 565 28.06 9.92 23.43
N ARG A 566 27.08 10.71 23.88
CA ARG A 566 26.75 12.05 23.33
C ARG A 566 28.02 12.89 23.11
N GLN A 567 28.16 13.45 21.92
CA GLN A 567 29.27 14.34 21.56
C GLN A 567 28.73 15.68 21.06
N PRO A 568 29.43 16.80 21.30
CA PRO A 568 29.00 18.09 20.78
C PRO A 568 29.07 18.11 19.24
N PHE A 569 28.13 18.80 18.58
CA PHE A 569 27.99 18.90 17.12
C PHE A 569 29.31 19.22 16.42
N TRP A 570 30.12 20.16 16.94
CA TRP A 570 31.41 20.53 16.35
C TRP A 570 32.36 19.34 16.14
N LYS A 571 32.28 18.33 17.01
CA LYS A 571 33.14 17.14 16.94
C LYS A 571 32.69 16.19 15.83
N LEU A 572 31.39 16.13 15.57
CA LEU A 572 30.82 15.35 14.45
C LEU A 572 31.07 16.04 13.12
N TRP A 573 30.89 17.36 13.08
CA TRP A 573 31.22 18.19 11.93
C TRP A 573 32.68 18.04 11.51
N ASN A 574 33.62 18.13 12.46
CA ASN A 574 35.04 17.89 12.20
C ASN A 574 35.36 16.44 11.83
N GLY A 575 34.50 15.50 12.22
CA GLY A 575 34.54 14.11 11.74
C GLY A 575 34.16 14.04 10.27
N ALA A 576 33.04 14.66 9.88
CA ALA A 576 32.54 14.72 8.52
C ALA A 576 33.55 15.39 7.56
N ASP A 577 34.03 16.60 7.89
CA ASP A 577 35.03 17.33 7.07
C ASP A 577 36.30 16.50 6.87
N ARG A 578 36.75 15.78 7.90
CA ARG A 578 37.94 14.93 7.82
C ARG A 578 37.71 13.71 6.92
N GLN A 579 36.53 13.10 6.95
CA GLN A 579 36.21 11.99 6.04
C GLN A 579 36.05 12.50 4.60
N PHE A 580 35.46 13.67 4.43
CA PHE A 580 35.30 14.34 3.15
C PHE A 580 36.67 14.63 2.50
N ARG A 581 37.59 15.26 3.22
CA ARG A 581 38.98 15.50 2.76
C ARG A 581 39.79 14.24 2.48
N ARG A 582 39.36 13.09 3.01
CA ARG A 582 39.98 11.77 2.77
C ARG A 582 39.35 11.03 1.58
N GLY A 583 38.50 11.69 0.80
CA GLY A 583 37.81 11.08 -0.33
C GLY A 583 36.76 10.04 0.10
N ARG A 584 36.16 10.21 1.29
CA ARG A 584 35.11 9.32 1.83
C ARG A 584 33.80 10.08 2.04
N PRO A 585 33.20 10.65 0.99
CA PRO A 585 32.04 11.52 1.11
C PRO A 585 30.78 10.82 1.64
N SER A 586 30.57 9.53 1.39
CA SER A 586 29.47 8.75 1.99
C SER A 586 29.50 8.69 3.52
N ILE A 587 30.69 8.64 4.12
CA ILE A 587 30.84 8.64 5.59
C ILE A 587 30.59 10.05 6.12
N ALA A 588 31.07 11.08 5.40
CA ALA A 588 30.82 12.48 5.74
C ALA A 588 29.33 12.83 5.68
N GLU A 589 28.64 12.36 4.63
CA GLU A 589 27.19 12.47 4.46
C GLU A 589 26.46 11.86 5.66
N ASN A 590 26.82 10.65 6.09
CA ASN A 590 26.19 10.01 7.25
C ASN A 590 26.38 10.81 8.54
N PHE A 591 27.55 11.40 8.78
CA PHE A 591 27.79 12.26 9.94
C PHE A 591 26.93 13.53 9.90
N CYS A 592 26.82 14.19 8.74
CA CYS A 592 26.03 15.41 8.58
C CYS A 592 24.52 15.13 8.57
N ARG A 593 24.08 14.01 7.98
CA ARG A 593 22.69 13.58 7.96
C ARG A 593 22.16 13.27 9.36
N ILE A 594 22.94 12.60 10.20
CA ILE A 594 22.55 12.32 11.60
C ILE A 594 22.34 13.61 12.38
N ALA A 595 23.07 14.68 12.05
CA ALA A 595 22.91 15.99 12.66
C ALA A 595 21.73 16.80 12.13
N ASN A 596 21.14 16.41 10.99
CA ASN A 596 19.92 17.02 10.45
C ASN A 596 18.64 16.32 10.96
N LEU A 597 18.78 15.14 11.56
CA LEU A 597 17.68 14.30 12.05
C LEU A 597 17.46 14.42 13.58
N GLN A 598 18.22 15.26 14.27
CA GLN A 598 18.20 15.50 15.72
C GLN A 598 18.30 16.98 15.99
#